data_AF-A0A6D0F4A3-F1
#
_entry.id   AF-A0A6D0F4A3-F1
#
_cell.length_a   1.000
_cell.length_b   1.000
_cell.length_c   1.000
_cell.angle_alpha   90.00
_cell.angle_beta   90.00
_cell.angle_gamma   90.00
#
_symmetry.space_group_name_H-M   'P 1'
#
loop_
_entity.id
_entity.type
_entity.pdbx_description
1 polymer ?
#
loop_
_entity_poly.entity_id
_entity_poly.type
_entity_poly.pdbx_seq_one_letter_code
_entity_poly.pdbx_strand_id
1 'polypeptide(L)'
;MRLSLPRLKMPRLPGFSILVWISTALKGWVMGSREKDTDSLIMYDRTLLWLTFGLAAIGFIMVTSASMPIGQRLTNDPFFFAKRDGVYLILAFILAIITLRLPMEFWQRYSATMLLGSIILLMIVLVVGSSVKGASRWIDLGLLRIQPAELTKLSLFCYIANYLVRKGDEVRNNLRGFLKPMGVILVLAVLLLAQPDLGT
;
A
#
# COMPACT_ATOMS: atom_id res chain seq x y z
N MET A 1 -4.56 -23.73 -42.99
CA MET A 1 -4.04 -22.84 -41.94
C MET A 1 -3.50 -21.57 -42.61
N ARG A 2 -4.28 -20.48 -42.64
CA ARG A 2 -3.88 -19.17 -43.18
C ARG A 2 -4.10 -18.13 -42.09
N LEU A 3 -3.01 -17.66 -41.48
CA LEU A 3 -3.00 -16.56 -40.53
C LEU A 3 -3.33 -15.26 -41.28
N SER A 4 -4.53 -14.73 -41.05
CA SER A 4 -4.93 -13.40 -41.54
C SER A 4 -4.52 -12.36 -40.48
N LEU A 5 -3.51 -11.54 -40.79
CA LEU A 5 -3.10 -10.42 -39.94
C LEU A 5 -4.18 -9.32 -39.95
N PRO A 6 -4.50 -8.70 -38.79
CA PRO A 6 -5.36 -7.54 -38.76
C PRO A 6 -4.68 -6.38 -39.50
N ARG A 7 -5.27 -5.93 -40.62
CA ARG A 7 -4.77 -4.80 -41.39
C ARG A 7 -4.97 -3.51 -40.60
N LEU A 8 -3.89 -3.02 -39.99
CA LEU A 8 -3.78 -1.65 -39.49
C LEU A 8 -3.98 -0.67 -40.67
N LYS A 9 -5.18 -0.09 -40.77
CA LYS A 9 -5.44 1.03 -41.68
C LYS A 9 -4.81 2.29 -41.08
N MET A 10 -3.72 2.75 -41.68
CA MET A 10 -3.17 4.08 -41.39
C MET A 10 -4.10 5.16 -41.98
N PRO A 11 -4.61 6.10 -41.17
CA PRO A 11 -5.24 7.30 -41.71
C PRO A 11 -4.18 8.28 -42.23
N ARG A 12 -4.42 8.83 -43.43
CA ARG A 12 -3.58 9.87 -44.04
C ARG A 12 -3.84 11.23 -43.36
N LEU A 13 -2.77 11.79 -42.78
CA LEU A 13 -2.43 13.17 -42.32
C LEU A 13 -3.50 14.30 -42.40
N PRO A 14 -3.63 15.20 -41.39
CA PRO A 14 -2.71 16.34 -41.17
C PRO A 14 -2.40 16.67 -39.67
N GLY A 15 -1.40 17.54 -39.44
CA GLY A 15 -0.63 17.70 -38.17
C GLY A 15 -1.37 18.03 -36.86
N PHE A 16 -2.62 18.52 -36.89
CA PHE A 16 -3.42 18.69 -35.67
C PHE A 16 -3.85 17.33 -35.05
N SER A 17 -3.85 16.28 -35.88
CA SER A 17 -4.23 14.93 -35.49
C SER A 17 -3.17 14.23 -34.61
N ILE A 18 -1.89 14.63 -34.63
CA ILE A 18 -0.85 13.99 -33.81
C ILE A 18 -1.04 14.30 -32.32
N LEU A 19 -1.35 15.56 -31.98
CA LEU A 19 -1.64 15.93 -30.60
C LEU A 19 -2.95 15.30 -30.12
N VAL A 20 -3.97 15.23 -30.99
CA VAL A 20 -5.22 14.55 -30.69
C VAL A 20 -5.02 13.05 -30.54
N TRP A 21 -4.18 12.43 -31.36
CA TRP A 21 -3.83 11.01 -31.32
C TRP A 21 -2.98 10.67 -30.10
N ILE A 22 -2.00 11.49 -29.75
CA ILE A 22 -1.25 11.34 -28.51
C ILE A 22 -2.22 11.49 -27.33
N SER A 23 -3.07 12.52 -27.32
CA SER A 23 -4.11 12.70 -26.30
C SER A 23 -5.04 11.49 -26.20
N THR A 24 -5.55 10.94 -27.30
CA THR A 24 -6.46 9.78 -27.29
C THR A 24 -5.75 8.48 -27.00
N ALA A 25 -4.49 8.30 -27.42
CA ALA A 25 -3.67 7.16 -27.08
C ALA A 25 -3.28 7.18 -25.59
N LEU A 26 -2.93 8.35 -25.06
CA LEU A 26 -2.61 8.57 -23.65
C LEU A 26 -3.89 8.44 -22.81
N LYS A 27 -5.03 8.93 -23.28
CA LYS A 27 -6.34 8.71 -22.65
C LYS A 27 -6.77 7.25 -22.74
N GLY A 28 -6.55 6.56 -23.85
CA GLY A 28 -6.83 5.11 -23.96
C GLY A 28 -5.93 4.24 -23.09
N TRP A 29 -4.68 4.66 -22.91
CA TRP A 29 -3.69 4.01 -22.05
C TRP A 29 -3.93 4.28 -20.56
N VAL A 30 -4.25 5.52 -20.18
CA VAL A 30 -4.55 5.93 -18.79
C VAL A 30 -5.94 5.47 -18.35
N MET A 31 -6.94 5.59 -19.22
CA MET A 31 -8.34 5.35 -18.87
C MET A 31 -8.76 3.89 -19.09
N GLY A 32 -7.81 3.00 -19.36
CA GLY A 32 -8.00 1.55 -19.46
C GLY A 32 -9.18 1.22 -20.38
N SER A 33 -8.94 1.26 -21.69
CA SER A 33 -9.96 1.03 -22.73
C SER A 33 -10.97 -0.03 -22.33
N ARG A 34 -12.16 0.42 -21.95
CA ARG A 34 -13.28 -0.43 -21.57
C ARG A 34 -13.96 -0.87 -22.85
N GLU A 35 -13.44 -1.93 -23.48
CA GLU A 35 -14.07 -2.49 -24.67
C GLU A 35 -14.07 -4.02 -24.61
N LYS A 36 -15.26 -4.54 -24.26
CA LYS A 36 -15.85 -5.88 -24.45
C LYS A 36 -14.95 -7.10 -24.23
N ASP A 37 -15.32 -7.84 -23.18
CA ASP A 37 -15.09 -9.28 -22.95
C ASP A 37 -14.37 -10.01 -24.08
N THR A 38 -13.06 -10.11 -23.96
CA THR A 38 -12.30 -11.22 -24.50
C THR A 38 -11.35 -11.64 -23.39
N ASP A 39 -11.57 -12.84 -22.88
CA ASP A 39 -10.80 -13.53 -21.84
C ASP A 39 -9.30 -13.25 -21.94
N SER A 40 -8.83 -12.24 -21.23
CA SER A 40 -7.42 -12.03 -20.96
C SER A 40 -7.25 -11.92 -19.47
N LEU A 41 -6.54 -12.90 -18.94
CA LEU A 41 -6.18 -13.15 -17.54
C LEU A 41 -5.39 -11.98 -16.94
N ILE A 42 -6.03 -10.83 -16.80
CA ILE A 42 -5.46 -9.67 -16.13
C ILE A 42 -6.16 -9.60 -14.77
N MET A 43 -5.63 -10.35 -13.82
CA MET A 43 -6.12 -10.40 -12.43
C MET A 43 -5.97 -9.08 -11.65
N TYR A 44 -5.34 -8.05 -12.24
CA TYR A 44 -4.99 -6.82 -11.53
C TYR A 44 -5.43 -5.56 -12.30
N ASP A 45 -5.94 -4.57 -11.57
CA ASP A 45 -6.26 -3.24 -12.12
C ASP A 45 -4.96 -2.53 -12.53
N ARG A 46 -4.70 -2.50 -13.85
CA ARG A 46 -3.51 -1.90 -14.44
C ARG A 46 -3.46 -0.39 -14.21
N THR A 47 -4.61 0.27 -14.19
CA THR A 47 -4.70 1.72 -14.02
C THR A 47 -4.25 2.10 -12.62
N LEU A 48 -4.75 1.41 -11.61
CA LEU A 48 -4.35 1.63 -10.22
C LEU A 48 -2.84 1.39 -10.01
N LEU A 49 -2.31 0.34 -10.64
CA LEU A 49 -0.90 -0.02 -10.56
C LEU A 49 -0.01 1.09 -11.17
N TRP A 50 -0.33 1.57 -12.37
CA TRP A 50 0.44 2.65 -13.01
C TRP A 50 0.33 3.98 -12.25
N LEU A 51 -0.84 4.32 -11.72
CA LEU A 51 -1.01 5.50 -10.87
C LEU A 51 -0.15 5.42 -9.61
N THR A 52 -0.11 4.25 -8.98
CA THR A 52 0.71 4.02 -7.77
C THR A 52 2.21 4.16 -8.09
N PHE A 53 2.69 3.60 -9.20
CA PHE A 53 4.08 3.79 -9.62
C PHE A 53 4.41 5.24 -9.98
N GLY A 54 3.49 5.93 -10.65
CA GLY A 54 3.64 7.34 -10.97
C GLY A 54 3.76 8.21 -9.71
N LEU A 55 2.88 8.00 -8.73
CA LEU A 55 2.93 8.68 -7.44
C LEU A 55 4.21 8.37 -6.67
N ALA A 56 4.63 7.11 -6.64
CA ALA A 56 5.87 6.69 -5.98
C ALA A 56 7.11 7.34 -6.61
N ALA A 57 7.18 7.41 -7.95
CA ALA A 57 8.28 8.03 -8.67
C ALA A 57 8.35 9.55 -8.43
N ILE A 58 7.20 10.24 -8.50
CA ILE A 58 7.13 11.68 -8.21
C ILE A 58 7.53 11.95 -6.75
N GLY A 59 7.02 11.16 -5.81
CA GLY A 59 7.38 11.25 -4.39
C GLY A 59 8.87 11.05 -4.15
N PHE A 60 9.48 10.05 -4.80
CA PHE A 60 10.91 9.77 -4.69
C PHE A 60 11.77 10.94 -5.22
N ILE A 61 11.41 11.52 -6.36
CA ILE A 61 12.10 12.69 -6.92
C ILE A 61 11.98 13.89 -5.97
N MET A 62 10.78 14.14 -5.44
CA MET A 62 10.51 15.24 -4.53
C MET A 62 11.32 15.13 -3.22
N VAL A 63 11.33 13.94 -2.61
CA VAL A 63 12.07 13.69 -1.36
C VAL A 63 13.57 13.77 -1.60
N THR A 64 14.06 13.21 -2.70
CA THR A 64 15.48 13.33 -3.09
C THR A 64 15.87 14.81 -3.23
N SER A 65 15.05 15.61 -3.91
CA SER A 65 15.29 17.05 -4.08
C SER A 65 15.37 17.81 -2.75
N ALA A 66 14.39 17.59 -1.87
CA ALA A 66 14.31 18.28 -0.58
C ALA A 66 15.41 17.85 0.41
N SER A 67 15.89 16.61 0.31
CA SER A 67 16.86 16.04 1.25
C SER A 67 18.33 16.27 0.87
N MET A 68 18.64 16.61 -0.39
CA MET A 68 20.02 16.87 -0.86
C MET A 68 20.80 17.91 -0.01
N PRO A 69 20.23 19.09 0.33
CA PRO A 69 20.94 20.07 1.15
C PRO A 69 21.24 19.57 2.57
N ILE A 70 20.38 18.67 3.09
CA ILE A 70 20.51 18.10 4.43
C ILE A 70 21.54 16.97 4.43
N GLY A 71 21.53 16.11 3.41
CA GLY A 71 22.52 15.04 3.20
C GLY A 71 23.95 15.58 3.07
N GLN A 72 24.11 16.69 2.33
CA GLN A 72 25.41 17.35 2.20
C GLN A 72 25.94 17.91 3.54
N ARG A 73 25.06 18.42 4.40
CA ARG A 73 25.44 18.99 5.71
C ARG A 73 25.78 17.94 6.77
N LEU A 74 25.08 16.80 6.78
CA LEU A 74 25.20 15.79 7.83
C LEU A 74 26.20 14.68 7.48
N THR A 75 26.26 14.27 6.21
CA THR A 75 26.93 13.04 5.79
C THR A 75 28.01 13.29 4.72
N ASN A 76 28.21 14.54 4.30
CA ASN A 76 29.06 14.93 3.16
C ASN A 76 28.74 14.22 1.82
N ASP A 77 27.63 13.47 1.75
CA ASP A 77 27.11 12.82 0.53
C ASP A 77 25.66 13.32 0.31
N PRO A 78 25.42 14.17 -0.72
CA PRO A 78 24.08 14.67 -1.06
C PRO A 78 23.06 13.56 -1.36
N PHE A 79 23.51 12.38 -1.81
CA PHE A 79 22.64 11.27 -2.21
C PHE A 79 22.45 10.21 -1.13
N PHE A 80 22.96 10.43 0.08
CA PHE A 80 22.84 9.45 1.18
C PHE A 80 21.38 9.07 1.46
N PHE A 81 20.48 10.04 1.58
CA PHE A 81 19.05 9.81 1.81
C PHE A 81 18.36 9.17 0.60
N ALA A 82 18.71 9.60 -0.62
CA ALA A 82 18.15 9.03 -1.85
C ALA A 82 18.50 7.55 -2.03
N LYS A 83 19.75 7.14 -1.72
CA LYS A 83 20.17 5.74 -1.75
C LYS A 83 19.36 4.89 -0.76
N ARG A 84 19.19 5.41 0.46
CA ARG A 84 18.40 4.75 1.52
C ARG A 84 16.93 4.60 1.11
N ASP A 85 16.30 5.65 0.59
CA ASP A 85 14.91 5.62 0.14
C ASP A 85 14.73 4.70 -1.09
N GLY A 86 15.75 4.62 -1.96
CA GLY A 86 15.78 3.67 -3.06
C GLY A 86 15.75 2.21 -2.58
N VAL A 87 16.49 1.88 -1.51
CA VAL A 87 16.44 0.55 -0.88
C VAL A 87 15.05 0.25 -0.31
N TYR A 88 14.42 1.23 0.36
CA TYR A 88 13.05 1.06 0.87
C TYR A 88 12.03 0.86 -0.25
N LEU A 89 12.19 1.55 -1.39
CA LEU A 89 11.31 1.39 -2.55
C LEU A 89 11.44 -0.02 -3.16
N ILE A 90 12.65 -0.54 -3.28
CA ILE A 90 12.90 -1.92 -3.76
C ILE A 90 12.29 -2.92 -2.78
N LEU A 91 12.48 -2.74 -1.47
CA LEU A 91 11.90 -3.62 -0.46
C LEU A 91 10.36 -3.59 -0.51
N ALA A 92 9.77 -2.41 -0.67
CA ALA A 92 8.32 -2.26 -0.81
C ALA A 92 7.79 -2.98 -2.07
N PHE A 93 8.52 -2.91 -3.19
CA PHE A 93 8.15 -3.61 -4.41
C PHE A 93 8.23 -5.15 -4.27
N ILE A 94 9.27 -5.66 -3.59
CA ILE A 94 9.39 -7.09 -3.26
C ILE A 94 8.21 -7.53 -2.38
N LEU A 95 7.90 -6.76 -1.32
CA LEU A 95 6.77 -7.05 -0.43
C LEU A 95 5.43 -7.00 -1.16
N ALA A 96 5.25 -6.07 -2.10
CA ALA A 96 4.06 -6.00 -2.95
C ALA A 96 3.92 -7.27 -3.80
N ILE A 97 4.99 -7.74 -4.44
CA ILE A 97 4.97 -8.99 -5.23
C ILE A 97 4.60 -10.18 -4.35
N ILE A 98 5.23 -10.31 -3.17
CA ILE A 98 4.91 -11.39 -2.22
C ILE A 98 3.43 -11.35 -1.84
N THR A 99 2.91 -10.15 -1.53
CA THR A 99 1.51 -9.95 -1.14
C THR A 99 0.55 -10.36 -2.26
N LEU A 100 0.85 -10.02 -3.52
CA LEU A 100 0.02 -10.42 -4.68
C LEU A 100 0.04 -11.93 -4.93
N ARG A 101 1.06 -12.65 -4.45
CA ARG A 101 1.17 -14.10 -4.57
C ARG A 101 0.42 -14.86 -3.48
N LEU A 102 0.07 -14.20 -2.37
CA LEU A 102 -0.63 -14.83 -1.26
C LEU A 102 -2.14 -14.92 -1.53
N PRO A 103 -2.75 -16.11 -1.48
CA PRO A 103 -4.18 -16.27 -1.72
C PRO A 103 -5.01 -15.59 -0.62
N MET A 104 -6.19 -15.09 -0.97
CA MET A 104 -7.08 -14.40 -0.01
C MET A 104 -7.46 -15.28 1.19
N GLU A 105 -7.53 -16.60 1.00
CA GLU A 105 -7.79 -17.58 2.06
C GLU A 105 -6.73 -17.52 3.17
N PHE A 106 -5.47 -17.26 2.83
CA PHE A 106 -4.39 -17.09 3.81
C PHE A 106 -4.69 -15.89 4.71
N TRP A 107 -5.00 -14.74 4.13
CA TRP A 107 -5.33 -13.52 4.86
C TRP A 107 -6.56 -13.68 5.75
N GLN A 108 -7.60 -14.37 5.27
CA GLN A 108 -8.79 -14.65 6.06
C GLN A 108 -8.50 -15.60 7.23
N ARG A 109 -7.77 -16.70 6.98
CA ARG A 109 -7.44 -17.72 7.99
C ARG A 109 -6.57 -17.15 9.11
N TYR A 110 -5.57 -16.34 8.77
CA TYR A 110 -4.61 -15.79 9.73
C TYR A 110 -4.99 -14.39 10.26
N SER A 111 -6.14 -13.84 9.86
CA SER A 111 -6.59 -12.51 10.30
C SER A 111 -6.59 -12.32 11.83
N ALA A 112 -7.12 -13.29 12.58
CA ALA A 112 -7.16 -13.23 14.04
C ALA A 112 -5.77 -13.36 14.68
N THR A 113 -4.92 -14.24 14.15
CA THR A 113 -3.54 -14.40 14.63
C THR A 113 -2.67 -13.19 14.31
N MET A 114 -2.87 -12.56 13.15
CA MET A 114 -2.18 -11.33 12.77
C MET A 114 -2.58 -10.16 13.68
N LEU A 115 -3.87 -10.06 14.01
CA LEU A 115 -4.38 -9.07 14.95
C LEU A 115 -3.82 -9.27 16.36
N LEU A 116 -3.78 -10.51 16.85
CA LEU A 116 -3.23 -10.80 18.17
C LEU A 116 -1.71 -10.50 18.20
N GLY A 117 -1.00 -10.88 17.14
CA GLY A 117 0.42 -10.56 16.98
C GLY A 117 0.68 -9.05 16.94
N SER A 118 -0.16 -8.27 16.26
CA SER A 118 -0.01 -6.81 16.20
C SER A 118 -0.31 -6.14 17.55
N ILE A 119 -1.30 -6.62 18.30
CA ILE A 119 -1.57 -6.18 19.68
C ILE A 119 -0.35 -6.43 20.58
N ILE A 120 0.23 -7.64 20.53
CA ILE A 120 1.42 -7.96 21.31
C ILE A 120 2.58 -7.03 20.90
N LEU A 121 2.76 -6.78 19.61
CA LEU A 121 3.81 -5.89 19.11
C LEU A 121 3.62 -4.44 19.59
N LEU A 122 2.38 -3.94 19.62
CA LEU A 122 2.05 -2.62 20.19
C LEU A 122 2.39 -2.56 21.68
N MET A 123 2.06 -3.60 22.44
CA MET A 123 2.40 -3.70 23.86
C MET A 123 3.90 -3.72 24.09
N ILE A 124 4.65 -4.47 23.27
CA ILE A 124 6.12 -4.51 23.34
C ILE A 124 6.69 -3.12 23.09
N VAL A 125 6.20 -2.38 22.09
CA VAL A 125 6.69 -1.02 21.82
C VAL A 125 6.35 -0.04 22.93
N LEU A 126 5.19 -0.16 23.58
CA LEU A 126 4.86 0.67 24.73
C LEU A 126 5.85 0.49 25.89
N VAL A 127 6.40 -0.72 26.08
CA VAL A 127 7.33 -1.03 27.18
C VAL A 127 8.80 -0.85 26.80
N VAL A 128 9.20 -1.27 25.61
CA VAL A 128 10.61 -1.45 25.19
C VAL A 128 11.04 -0.46 24.11
N GLY A 129 10.10 0.17 23.40
CA GLY A 129 10.48 0.95 22.23
C GLY A 129 11.39 2.12 22.58
N SER A 130 12.31 2.40 21.67
CA SER A 130 13.35 3.39 21.89
C SER A 130 12.74 4.80 21.85
N SER A 131 12.93 5.54 22.94
CA SER A 131 12.59 6.97 22.99
C SER A 131 13.57 7.75 22.11
N VAL A 132 13.29 7.85 20.81
CA VAL A 132 13.91 8.88 19.96
C VAL A 132 13.03 10.12 20.06
N LYS A 133 13.47 11.12 20.83
CA LYS A 133 12.72 12.36 21.16
C LYS A 133 11.49 12.19 22.07
N GLY A 134 11.50 11.25 23.02
CA GLY A 134 10.44 11.12 24.03
C GLY A 134 9.21 10.34 23.58
N ALA A 135 9.21 9.78 22.36
CA ALA A 135 8.13 8.97 21.84
C ALA A 135 8.64 7.59 21.38
N SER A 136 8.30 6.57 22.15
CA SER A 136 8.55 5.17 21.82
C SER A 136 7.60 4.72 20.70
N ARG A 137 8.01 4.88 19.43
CA ARG A 137 7.14 4.65 18.26
C ARG A 137 7.68 3.63 17.26
N TRP A 138 9.00 3.50 17.17
CA TRP A 138 9.67 2.69 16.17
C TRP A 138 10.48 1.60 16.84
N ILE A 139 10.38 0.38 16.30
CA ILE A 139 11.35 -0.67 16.62
C ILE A 139 12.51 -0.48 15.65
N ASP A 140 13.64 -0.01 16.16
CA ASP A 140 14.86 0.11 15.37
C ASP A 140 15.56 -1.26 15.32
N LEU A 141 15.49 -1.92 14.17
CA LEU A 141 16.20 -3.17 13.87
C LEU A 141 17.56 -2.87 13.21
N GLY A 142 18.09 -1.66 13.39
CA GLY A 142 19.35 -1.18 12.85
C GLY A 142 19.22 -0.69 11.41
N LEU A 143 18.98 -1.60 10.47
CA LEU A 143 18.84 -1.27 9.04
C LEU A 143 17.40 -0.90 8.66
N LEU A 144 16.42 -1.43 9.38
CA LEU A 144 15.01 -1.22 9.16
C LEU A 144 14.36 -0.68 10.42
N ARG A 145 13.50 0.31 10.26
CA ARG A 145 12.63 0.79 11.33
C ARG A 145 11.23 0.31 11.03
N ILE A 146 10.66 -0.48 11.92
CA ILE A 146 9.29 -0.98 11.77
C ILE A 146 8.38 -0.20 12.71
N GLN A 147 7.27 0.30 12.17
CA GLN A 147 6.20 0.93 12.94
C GLN A 147 5.09 -0.10 13.16
N PRO A 148 4.88 -0.59 14.40
CA PRO A 148 3.84 -1.58 14.69
C PRO A 148 2.42 -1.09 14.36
N ALA A 149 2.18 0.22 14.41
CA ALA A 149 0.89 0.82 14.08
C ALA A 149 0.46 0.52 12.64
N GLU A 150 1.39 0.49 11.68
CA GLU A 150 1.10 0.15 10.29
C GLU A 150 0.64 -1.32 10.14
N LEU A 151 1.35 -2.24 10.81
CA LEU A 151 0.96 -3.65 10.82
C LEU A 151 -0.39 -3.86 11.52
N THR A 152 -0.65 -3.09 12.58
CA THR A 152 -1.92 -3.11 13.30
C THR A 152 -3.07 -2.71 12.41
N LYS A 153 -2.97 -1.59 11.67
CA LYS A 153 -4.01 -1.14 10.73
C LYS A 153 -4.37 -2.23 9.71
N LEU A 154 -3.36 -2.83 9.08
CA LEU A 154 -3.57 -3.92 8.13
C LEU A 154 -4.29 -5.11 8.79
N SER A 155 -3.79 -5.57 9.94
CA SER A 155 -4.37 -6.71 10.66
C SER A 155 -5.82 -6.47 11.12
N LEU A 156 -6.13 -5.23 11.50
CA LEU A 156 -7.47 -4.81 11.90
C LEU A 156 -8.44 -4.87 10.72
N PHE A 157 -8.07 -4.34 9.56
CA PHE A 157 -8.90 -4.42 8.36
C PHE A 157 -9.14 -5.88 7.95
N CYS A 158 -8.11 -6.73 7.96
CA CYS A 158 -8.25 -8.16 7.68
C CYS A 158 -9.20 -8.85 8.67
N TYR A 159 -9.09 -8.55 9.97
CA TYR A 159 -9.94 -9.12 11.01
C TYR A 159 -11.40 -8.69 10.85
N ILE A 160 -11.65 -7.38 10.68
CA ILE A 160 -13.02 -6.86 10.54
C ILE A 160 -13.67 -7.41 9.27
N ALA A 161 -12.95 -7.41 8.14
CA ALA A 161 -13.46 -7.97 6.89
C ALA A 161 -13.85 -9.44 7.05
N ASN A 162 -12.98 -10.25 7.65
CA ASN A 162 -13.26 -11.67 7.91
C ASN A 162 -14.43 -11.86 8.89
N TYR A 163 -14.50 -11.05 9.95
CA TYR A 163 -15.58 -11.10 10.94
C TYR A 163 -16.93 -10.77 10.30
N LEU A 164 -17.01 -9.71 9.49
CA LEU A 164 -18.23 -9.30 8.80
C LEU A 164 -18.70 -10.34 7.77
N VAL A 165 -17.78 -11.00 7.08
CA VAL A 165 -18.13 -12.10 6.16
C VAL A 165 -18.73 -13.29 6.91
N ARG A 166 -18.16 -13.67 8.07
CA ARG A 166 -18.62 -14.86 8.83
C ARG A 166 -19.82 -14.60 9.73
N LYS A 167 -20.00 -13.38 10.21
CA LYS A 167 -20.99 -13.00 11.24
C LYS A 167 -21.90 -11.85 10.79
N GLY A 168 -21.98 -11.57 9.49
CA GLY A 168 -22.76 -10.46 8.94
C GLY A 168 -24.23 -10.47 9.37
N ASP A 169 -24.87 -11.64 9.41
CA ASP A 169 -26.27 -11.77 9.84
C ASP A 169 -26.46 -11.51 11.35
N GLU A 170 -25.51 -11.93 12.18
CA GLU A 170 -25.53 -11.63 13.61
C GLU A 170 -25.27 -10.13 13.87
N VAL A 171 -24.40 -9.50 13.09
CA VAL A 171 -24.12 -8.06 13.20
C VAL A 171 -25.34 -7.23 12.84
N ARG A 172 -26.09 -7.64 11.81
CA ARG A 172 -27.27 -6.91 11.32
C ARG A 172 -28.48 -7.07 12.24
N ASN A 173 -28.65 -8.23 12.86
CA ASN A 173 -29.85 -8.55 13.65
C ASN A 173 -29.64 -8.45 15.17
N ASN A 174 -28.40 -8.37 15.66
CA ASN A 174 -28.10 -8.37 17.10
C ASN A 174 -27.02 -7.34 17.45
N LEU A 175 -27.36 -6.41 18.35
CA LEU A 175 -26.43 -5.41 18.87
C LEU A 175 -25.17 -6.04 19.49
N ARG A 176 -25.28 -7.23 20.11
CA ARG A 176 -24.11 -7.95 20.64
C ARG A 176 -23.16 -8.44 19.54
N GLY A 177 -23.67 -8.76 18.36
CA GLY A 177 -22.86 -9.16 17.20
C GLY A 177 -22.01 -8.00 16.67
N PHE A 178 -22.57 -6.79 16.70
CA PHE A 178 -21.91 -5.53 16.34
C PHE A 178 -20.92 -5.04 17.42
N LEU A 179 -21.25 -5.20 18.70
CA LEU A 179 -20.42 -4.67 19.80
C LEU A 179 -19.07 -5.38 19.94
N LYS A 180 -18.98 -6.67 19.57
CA LYS A 180 -17.74 -7.45 19.63
C LYS A 180 -16.59 -6.87 18.79
N PRO A 181 -16.75 -6.63 17.46
CA PRO A 181 -15.69 -6.02 16.66
C PRO A 181 -15.44 -4.56 17.07
N MET A 182 -16.45 -3.82 17.55
CA MET A 182 -16.22 -2.48 18.10
C MET A 182 -15.34 -2.49 19.34
N GLY A 183 -15.51 -3.47 20.24
CA GLY A 183 -14.62 -3.62 21.40
C GLY A 183 -13.17 -3.84 20.99
N VAL A 184 -12.92 -4.63 19.94
CA VAL A 184 -11.56 -4.84 19.40
C VAL A 184 -10.97 -3.55 18.84
N ILE A 185 -11.75 -2.79 18.07
CA ILE A 185 -11.33 -1.48 17.54
C ILE A 185 -11.02 -0.52 18.68
N LEU A 186 -11.87 -0.47 19.71
CA LEU A 186 -11.68 0.41 20.86
C LEU A 186 -10.38 0.09 21.61
N VAL A 187 -10.12 -1.19 21.88
CA VAL A 187 -8.88 -1.62 22.53
C VAL A 187 -7.66 -1.19 21.72
N LEU A 188 -7.68 -1.41 20.40
CA LEU A 188 -6.59 -0.97 19.52
C LEU A 188 -6.44 0.54 19.46
N ALA A 189 -7.54 1.29 19.40
CA ALA A 189 -7.53 2.74 19.40
C ALA A 189 -6.91 3.28 20.70
N VAL A 190 -7.26 2.70 21.85
CA VAL A 190 -6.66 3.06 23.14
C VAL A 190 -5.17 2.73 23.17
N LEU A 191 -4.76 1.56 22.68
CA LEU A 191 -3.35 1.18 22.59
C LEU A 191 -2.54 2.13 21.69
N LEU A 192 -3.11 2.54 20.56
CA LEU A 192 -2.48 3.50 19.65
C LEU A 192 -2.43 4.91 20.24
N LEU A 193 -3.48 5.37 20.93
CA LEU A 193 -3.49 6.67 21.62
C LEU A 193 -2.56 6.70 22.83
N ALA A 194 -2.35 5.56 23.48
CA ALA A 194 -1.38 5.41 24.56
C ALA A 194 0.06 5.48 24.06
N GLN A 195 0.30 5.14 22.78
CA GLN A 195 1.55 5.52 22.14
C GLN A 195 1.49 7.03 21.94
N PRO A 196 2.51 7.79 22.37
CA PRO A 196 2.53 9.24 22.20
C PRO A 196 2.81 9.55 20.72
N ASP A 197 1.90 9.18 19.82
CA ASP A 197 1.99 9.27 18.35
C ASP A 197 0.70 9.89 17.78
N LEU A 198 0.55 11.19 17.96
CA LEU A 198 -0.59 11.97 17.43
C LEU A 198 -0.49 12.23 15.91
N GLY A 199 0.38 11.51 15.19
CA GLY A 199 0.71 11.76 13.79
C GLY A 199 0.42 10.62 12.81
N THR A 200 -0.20 9.52 13.26
CA THR A 200 -0.61 8.38 12.40
C THR A 200 -2.13 8.34 12.25
#